data_AF-H1Y3V2-F1
#
_entry.id   AF-H1Y3V2-F1
#
_cell.length_a   1.000
_cell.length_b   1.000
_cell.length_c   1.000
_cell.angle_alpha   90.00
_cell.angle_beta   90.00
_cell.angle_gamma   90.00
#
_symmetry.space_group_name_H-M   'P 1'
#
loop_
_entity.id
_entity.type
_entity.pdbx_description
1 polymer ?
#
loop_
_entity_poly.entity_id
_entity_poly.type
_entity_poly.pdbx_seq_one_letter_code
_entity_poly.pdbx_strand_id
1 'polypeptide(L)'
;MAETINRLANALVRLDPALYIRLQDGNDLEEYLDGFDDIEALSAALPPSPLDFLEDVLEQDFRGHWLRFHEAGIIRYELLNICAVCEATLQEFGWPEADDSRLLRYAVITAIDDYLQEGGGDGL
;
A
#
# COMPACT_ATOMS: atom_id res chain seq x y z
N MET A 1 2.13 -2.67 -20.40
CA MET A 1 0.74 -3.18 -20.35
C MET A 1 0.47 -3.92 -19.05
N ALA A 2 0.99 -5.14 -18.83
CA ALA A 2 0.69 -5.91 -17.61
C ALA A 2 1.03 -5.18 -16.28
N GLU A 3 2.18 -4.51 -16.21
CA GLU A 3 2.57 -3.76 -15.00
C GLU A 3 1.71 -2.50 -14.77
N THR A 4 1.32 -1.82 -15.85
CA THR A 4 0.42 -0.67 -15.84
C THR A 4 -0.97 -1.06 -15.32
N ILE A 5 -1.52 -2.16 -15.84
CA ILE A 5 -2.80 -2.72 -15.41
C ILE A 5 -2.77 -3.08 -13.93
N ASN A 6 -1.66 -3.62 -13.44
CA ASN A 6 -1.52 -4.01 -12.03
C ASN A 6 -1.48 -2.79 -11.09
N ARG A 7 -0.78 -1.72 -11.48
CA ARG A 7 -0.77 -0.45 -10.72
C ARG A 7 -2.15 0.20 -10.65
N LEU A 8 -2.90 0.15 -11.76
CA LEU A 8 -4.26 0.67 -11.80
C LEU A 8 -5.26 -0.17 -11.04
N ALA A 9 -5.17 -1.49 -11.14
CA ALA A 9 -5.96 -2.40 -10.34
C ALA A 9 -5.77 -2.06 -8.85
N ASN A 10 -4.52 -1.83 -8.42
CA ASN A 10 -4.21 -1.38 -7.07
C ASN A 10 -4.78 0.02 -6.75
N ALA A 11 -4.73 0.98 -7.69
CA ALA A 11 -5.35 2.29 -7.49
C ALA A 11 -6.88 2.21 -7.37
N LEU A 12 -7.53 1.37 -8.18
CA LEU A 12 -8.98 1.17 -8.17
C LEU A 12 -9.44 0.47 -6.89
N VAL A 13 -8.69 -0.55 -6.43
CA VAL A 13 -8.89 -1.17 -5.11
C VAL A 13 -8.89 -0.12 -4.00
N ARG A 14 -8.01 0.89 -4.10
CA ARG A 14 -7.85 1.92 -3.07
C ARG A 14 -8.93 3.00 -3.12
N LEU A 15 -9.33 3.42 -4.31
CA LEU A 15 -10.29 4.52 -4.50
C LEU A 15 -11.75 4.04 -4.44
N ASP A 16 -12.04 2.85 -4.96
CA ASP A 16 -13.37 2.24 -4.96
C ASP A 16 -13.27 0.69 -4.90
N PRO A 17 -13.09 0.12 -3.70
CA PRO A 17 -12.96 -1.33 -3.52
C PRO A 17 -14.19 -2.10 -4.01
N ALA A 18 -15.39 -1.51 -3.92
CA ALA A 18 -16.62 -2.16 -4.31
C ALA A 18 -16.73 -2.28 -5.84
N LEU A 19 -16.29 -1.26 -6.56
CA LEU A 19 -16.18 -1.30 -8.02
C LEU A 19 -15.15 -2.33 -8.48
N TYR A 20 -13.97 -2.37 -7.83
CA TYR A 20 -12.95 -3.37 -8.15
C TYR A 20 -13.46 -4.81 -8.01
N ILE A 21 -14.12 -5.14 -6.90
CA ILE A 21 -14.67 -6.49 -6.67
C ILE A 21 -15.68 -6.86 -7.76
N ARG A 22 -16.59 -5.95 -8.13
CA ARG A 22 -17.58 -6.20 -9.18
C ARG A 22 -16.94 -6.45 -10.54
N LEU A 23 -15.91 -5.69 -10.89
CA LEU A 23 -15.18 -5.85 -12.15
C LEU A 23 -14.37 -7.15 -12.18
N GLN A 24 -13.83 -7.57 -11.04
CA GLN A 24 -13.12 -8.83 -10.91
C GLN A 24 -14.07 -10.02 -11.02
N ASP A 25 -15.23 -9.96 -10.36
CA ASP A 25 -16.28 -10.99 -10.44
C ASP A 25 -16.87 -11.11 -11.85
N GLY A 26 -16.96 -9.99 -12.57
CA GLY A 26 -17.40 -9.93 -13.97
C GLY A 26 -16.34 -10.36 -14.99
N ASN A 27 -15.06 -10.46 -14.58
CA ASN A 27 -13.92 -10.61 -15.48
C ASN A 27 -13.81 -9.45 -16.51
N ASP A 28 -14.30 -8.27 -16.13
CA ASP A 28 -14.39 -7.07 -16.97
C ASP A 28 -13.30 -6.03 -16.63
N LEU A 29 -12.40 -6.36 -15.68
CA LEU A 29 -11.41 -5.43 -15.17
C LEU A 29 -10.46 -4.91 -16.26
N GLU A 30 -9.96 -5.77 -17.15
CA GLU A 30 -9.08 -5.35 -18.24
C GLU A 30 -9.80 -4.44 -19.24
N GLU A 31 -11.04 -4.76 -19.63
CA GLU A 31 -11.82 -3.94 -20.57
C GLU A 31 -12.19 -2.58 -19.98
N TYR A 32 -12.57 -2.55 -18.70
CA TYR A 32 -12.85 -1.32 -17.98
C TYR A 32 -11.61 -0.42 -17.90
N LEU A 33 -10.44 -1.01 -17.65
CA LEU A 33 -9.19 -0.27 -17.60
C LEU A 33 -8.75 0.18 -19.00
N ASP A 34 -8.81 -0.67 -20.03
CA ASP A 34 -8.46 -0.31 -21.42
C ASP A 34 -9.27 0.86 -21.98
N GLY A 35 -10.47 1.13 -21.43
CA GLY A 35 -11.31 2.28 -21.78
C GLY A 35 -10.77 3.64 -21.31
N PHE A 36 -9.69 3.69 -20.54
CA PHE A 36 -9.05 4.94 -20.10
C PHE A 36 -7.85 5.28 -21.00
N ASP A 37 -8.03 6.27 -21.88
CA ASP A 37 -7.03 6.67 -22.87
C ASP A 37 -5.71 7.21 -22.29
N ASP A 38 -5.67 7.58 -21.01
CA ASP A 38 -4.49 8.22 -20.39
C ASP A 38 -4.26 7.76 -18.93
N ILE A 39 -4.33 6.46 -18.77
CA ILE A 39 -4.07 5.71 -17.53
C ILE A 39 -2.75 6.07 -16.87
N GLU A 40 -1.68 6.17 -17.66
CA GLU A 40 -0.35 6.44 -17.14
C GLU A 40 -0.27 7.86 -16.61
N ALA A 41 -0.90 8.83 -17.28
CA ALA A 41 -1.04 10.18 -16.77
C ALA A 41 -1.88 10.23 -15.49
N LEU A 42 -2.97 9.46 -15.41
CA LEU A 42 -3.81 9.41 -14.20
C LEU A 42 -3.04 8.81 -13.01
N SER A 43 -2.35 7.68 -13.22
CA SER A 43 -1.54 7.04 -12.19
C SER A 43 -0.34 7.89 -11.79
N ALA A 44 0.28 8.63 -12.71
CA ALA A 44 1.39 9.54 -12.43
C ALA A 44 0.92 10.83 -11.75
N ALA A 45 -0.35 11.22 -11.91
CA ALA A 45 -0.95 12.39 -11.27
C ALA A 45 -1.49 12.09 -9.86
N LEU A 46 -1.58 10.82 -9.45
CA LEU A 46 -1.93 10.47 -8.08
C LEU A 46 -0.78 10.87 -7.15
N PRO A 47 -1.06 11.64 -6.08
CA PRO A 47 -0.04 11.99 -5.12
C PRO A 47 0.46 10.73 -4.39
N PRO A 48 1.73 10.67 -4.00
CA PRO A 48 2.26 9.58 -3.19
C PRO A 48 1.47 9.47 -1.90
N SER A 49 1.02 8.26 -1.59
CA SER A 49 0.19 8.01 -0.42
C SER A 49 0.99 7.46 0.75
N PRO A 50 0.44 7.55 1.97
CA PRO A 50 1.02 6.87 3.12
C PRO A 50 1.18 5.36 2.90
N LEU A 51 0.26 4.71 2.18
CA LEU A 51 0.36 3.28 1.87
C LEU A 51 1.59 2.95 1.02
N ASP A 52 1.89 3.76 0.00
CA ASP A 52 3.06 3.53 -0.87
C ASP A 52 4.37 3.70 -0.08
N PHE A 53 4.39 4.67 0.84
CA PHE A 53 5.52 4.89 1.73
C PHE A 53 5.72 3.73 2.71
N LEU A 54 4.63 3.27 3.35
CA LEU A 54 4.68 2.16 4.31
C LEU A 54 5.06 0.84 3.62
N GLU A 55 4.60 0.61 2.40
CA GLU A 55 5.00 -0.55 1.59
C GLU A 55 6.49 -0.51 1.24
N ASP A 56 7.03 0.65 0.85
CA ASP A 56 8.48 0.82 0.61
C ASP A 56 9.30 0.59 1.90
N VAL A 57 8.85 1.10 3.06
CA VAL A 57 9.52 0.82 4.34
C VAL A 57 9.49 -0.68 4.66
N LEU A 58 8.34 -1.33 4.48
CA LEU A 58 8.20 -2.76 4.75
C LEU A 58 9.08 -3.61 3.81
N GLU A 59 9.16 -3.26 2.53
CA GLU A 59 10.00 -3.97 1.55
C GLU A 59 11.50 -3.80 1.85
N GLN A 60 11.94 -2.57 2.12
CA GLN A 60 13.36 -2.25 2.25
C GLN A 60 13.92 -2.61 3.64
N ASP A 61 13.17 -2.32 4.71
CA ASP A 61 13.65 -2.43 6.09
C ASP A 61 13.16 -3.73 6.77
N PHE A 62 12.06 -4.33 6.30
CA PHE A 62 11.45 -5.55 6.87
C PHE A 62 11.19 -6.64 5.83
N ARG A 63 12.06 -6.76 4.83
CA ARG A 63 11.91 -7.63 3.65
C ARG A 63 11.43 -9.06 3.93
N GLY A 64 11.87 -9.66 5.04
CA GLY A 64 11.45 -11.01 5.44
C GLY A 64 9.97 -11.12 5.81
N HIS A 65 9.40 -10.10 6.44
CA HIS A 65 7.96 -10.02 6.70
C HIS A 65 7.18 -9.71 5.43
N TRP A 66 7.67 -8.75 4.65
CA TRP A 66 7.09 -8.41 3.35
C TRP A 66 6.93 -9.65 2.46
N LEU A 67 7.99 -10.44 2.30
CA LEU A 67 7.96 -11.65 1.47
C LEU A 67 6.95 -12.67 2.02
N ARG A 68 6.94 -12.90 3.34
CA ARG A 68 5.98 -13.83 3.97
C ARG A 68 4.54 -13.39 3.75
N PHE A 69 4.24 -12.10 3.88
CA PHE A 69 2.91 -11.59 3.65
C PHE A 69 2.48 -11.69 2.19
N HIS A 70 3.42 -11.51 1.25
CA HIS A 70 3.18 -11.75 -0.18
C HIS A 70 2.90 -13.23 -0.48
N GLU A 71 3.75 -14.13 0.02
CA GLU A 71 3.60 -15.57 -0.17
C GLU A 71 2.30 -16.10 0.45
N ALA A 72 1.87 -15.54 1.57
CA ALA A 72 0.61 -15.85 2.21
C ALA A 72 -0.61 -15.14 1.58
N GLY A 73 -0.40 -14.20 0.65
CA GLY A 73 -1.47 -13.43 0.02
C GLY A 73 -2.18 -12.42 0.94
N ILE A 74 -1.57 -12.07 2.08
CA ILE A 74 -2.14 -11.19 3.12
C ILE A 74 -1.52 -9.78 3.16
N ILE A 75 -0.54 -9.48 2.30
CA ILE A 75 0.20 -8.20 2.31
C ILE A 75 -0.70 -6.96 2.40
N ARG A 76 -1.85 -6.96 1.72
CA ARG A 76 -2.80 -5.84 1.76
C ARG A 76 -3.47 -5.68 3.12
N TYR A 77 -3.84 -6.78 3.77
CA TYR A 77 -4.44 -6.75 5.10
C TYR A 77 -3.44 -6.22 6.13
N GLU A 78 -2.21 -6.72 6.06
CA GLU A 78 -1.12 -6.29 6.94
C GLU A 78 -0.74 -4.82 6.71
N LEU A 79 -0.69 -4.36 5.45
CA LEU A 79 -0.45 -2.94 5.15
C LEU A 79 -1.56 -2.02 5.68
N LEU A 80 -2.82 -2.46 5.71
CA LEU A 80 -3.91 -1.68 6.32
C LEU A 80 -3.76 -1.60 7.84
N ASN A 81 -3.38 -2.70 8.50
CA ASN A 81 -3.11 -2.71 9.94
C ASN A 81 -1.90 -1.82 10.28
N ILE A 82 -0.82 -1.94 9.50
CA ILE A 82 0.38 -1.10 9.60
C ILE A 82 0.01 0.38 9.41
N CYS A 83 -0.86 0.69 8.43
CA CYS A 83 -1.32 2.06 8.21
C CYS A 83 -2.08 2.60 9.42
N ALA A 84 -2.94 1.79 10.06
CA ALA A 84 -3.68 2.17 11.25
C ALA A 84 -2.75 2.46 12.44
N VAL A 85 -1.73 1.63 12.68
CA VAL A 85 -0.78 1.87 13.79
C VAL A 85 0.16 3.06 13.52
N CYS A 86 0.49 3.33 12.25
CA CYS A 86 1.33 4.46 11.86
C CYS A 86 0.57 5.78 11.68
N GLU A 87 -0.77 5.79 11.79
CA GLU A 87 -1.60 6.97 11.50
C GLU A 87 -1.16 8.19 12.34
N ALA A 88 -0.98 8.01 13.64
CA ALA A 88 -0.55 9.09 14.54
C ALA A 88 0.83 9.65 14.15
N THR A 89 1.79 8.78 13.84
CA THR A 89 3.14 9.16 13.39
C THR A 89 3.09 9.93 12.07
N LEU A 90 2.28 9.46 11.10
CA LEU A 90 2.15 10.12 9.81
C LEU A 90 1.50 11.51 9.94
N GLN A 91 0.53 11.67 10.84
CA GLN A 91 -0.11 12.95 11.14
C GLN A 91 0.83 13.92 11.86
N GLU A 92 1.61 13.44 12.83
CA GLU A 92 2.56 14.26 13.60
C GLU A 92 3.64 14.87 12.71
N PHE A 93 4.15 14.09 11.75
CA PHE A 93 5.24 14.49 10.87
C PHE A 93 4.77 15.22 9.60
N GLY A 94 3.46 15.29 9.32
CA GLY A 94 2.90 16.10 8.22
C GLY A 94 3.11 15.53 6.81
N TRP A 95 3.01 14.21 6.63
CA TRP A 95 3.00 13.60 5.28
C TRP A 95 1.95 14.29 4.37
N PRO A 96 2.27 14.69 3.11
CA PRO A 96 3.43 14.35 2.28
C PRO A 96 4.48 15.47 2.13
N GLU A 97 4.43 16.54 2.93
CA GLU A 97 5.26 17.75 2.74
C GLU A 97 6.57 17.75 3.54
N ALA A 98 6.92 16.64 4.19
CA ALA A 98 8.07 16.58 5.08
C ALA A 98 9.42 16.51 4.32
N ASP A 99 10.15 17.63 4.32
CA ASP A 99 11.55 17.74 3.85
C ASP A 99 12.51 16.81 4.63
N ASP A 100 12.11 16.32 5.81
CA ASP A 100 12.93 15.47 6.69
C ASP A 100 12.46 14.00 6.69
N SER A 101 12.40 13.41 5.49
CA SER A 101 11.96 12.03 5.24
C SER A 101 12.65 10.96 6.10
N ARG A 102 13.85 11.25 6.63
CA ARG A 102 14.63 10.29 7.43
C ARG A 102 14.04 10.12 8.83
N LEU A 103 13.66 11.21 9.51
CA LEU A 103 13.08 11.13 10.85
C LEU A 103 11.72 10.44 10.83
N LEU A 104 10.87 10.79 9.85
CA LEU A 104 9.60 10.09 9.63
C LEU A 104 9.84 8.60 9.37
N ARG A 105 10.81 8.24 8.52
CA ARG A 105 11.12 6.83 8.23
C ARG A 105 11.55 6.08 9.47
N TYR A 106 12.41 6.65 10.32
CA TYR A 106 12.81 5.99 11.57
C TYR A 106 11.65 5.84 12.57
N ALA A 107 10.78 6.84 12.69
CA ALA A 107 9.60 6.74 13.55
C ALA A 107 8.62 5.66 13.05
N VAL A 108 8.40 5.59 11.74
CA VAL A 108 7.59 4.55 11.11
C VAL A 108 8.22 3.16 11.24
N ILE A 109 9.53 3.02 11.05
CA ILE A 109 10.25 1.75 11.29
C ILE A 109 10.01 1.27 12.72
N THR A 110 10.08 2.17 13.71
CA THR A 110 9.84 1.82 15.11
C THR A 110 8.40 1.31 15.30
N ALA A 111 7.40 2.03 14.78
CA ALA A 111 6.00 1.63 14.89
C ALA A 111 5.70 0.29 14.19
N ILE A 112 6.33 0.02 13.04
CA ILE A 112 6.21 -1.25 12.32
C ILE A 112 6.87 -2.37 13.11
N ASP A 113 8.06 -2.16 13.68
CA ASP A 113 8.75 -3.16 14.51
C ASP A 113 7.89 -3.55 15.72
N ASP A 114 7.32 -2.57 16.42
CA ASP A 114 6.39 -2.80 17.53
C ASP A 114 5.18 -3.63 17.08
N TYR A 115 4.53 -3.26 15.97
CA TYR A 115 3.41 -4.02 15.40
C TYR A 115 3.79 -5.47 15.07
N LEU A 116 4.94 -5.68 14.43
CA LEU A 116 5.41 -7.02 14.04
C LEU A 116 5.81 -7.88 15.24
N GLN A 117 6.26 -7.26 16.34
CA GLN A 117 6.57 -7.94 17.60
C GLN A 117 5.31 -8.27 18.41
N GLU A 118 4.32 -7.39 18.43
CA GLU A 118 3.05 -7.60 19.13
C GLU A 118 2.10 -8.56 18.39
N GLY A 119 2.10 -8.52 17.05
CA GLY A 119 1.24 -9.33 16.19
C GLY A 119 1.90 -10.57 15.57
N GLY A 120 3.23 -10.71 15.65
CA GLY A 120 3.98 -11.81 15.01
C GLY A 120 3.96 -13.14 15.76
N GLY A 121 3.36 -13.20 16.96
CA GLY A 121 3.27 -14.40 17.80
C GLY A 121 1.99 -15.22 17.65
N ASP A 122 0.89 -14.63 17.15
CA ASP A 122 -0.46 -15.23 17.24
C ASP A 122 -1.15 -15.46 15.87
N GLY A 123 -0.39 -15.54 14.77
CA GLY A 123 -0.96 -15.53 13.41
C GLY A 123 -0.40 -16.51 12.38
N LEU A 124 0.42 -17.51 12.77
CA LEU A 124 0.74 -18.70 11.97
C LEU A 124 0.71 -19.96 12.81
#